data_AF-A0A2D4NXD7-F1
#
_entry.id   AF-A0A2D4NXD7-F1
#
_cell.length_a   1.000
_cell.length_b   1.000
_cell.length_c   1.000
_cell.angle_alpha   90.00
_cell.angle_beta   90.00
_cell.angle_gamma   90.00
#
_symmetry.space_group_name_H-M   'P 1'
#
loop_
_entity.id
_entity.type
_entity.pdbx_description
1 polymer ?
#
loop_
_entity_poly.entity_id
_entity_poly.type
_entity_poly.pdbx_seq_one_letter_code
_entity_poly.pdbx_strand_id
1 'polypeptide(L)'
;MYMTFDLALARIARAWANKCVWKHNPNQMYHPDHKFKPTGENMWMGSASTTPINIENPIAAFNSEVNYYTFSTHQCTKVCGHYTQVVWATSYKVGCAVVYCRYMDGKGKNTNVVVCNYAPA
;
A
#
# COMPACT_ATOMS: atom_id res chain seq x y z
N MET A 1 21.44 0.56 -1.10
CA MET A 1 20.42 1.26 -0.30
C MET A 1 19.37 0.22 0.08
N TYR A 2 18.78 0.27 1.28
CA TYR A 2 17.77 -0.72 1.73
C TYR A 2 16.52 0.00 2.26
N MET A 3 15.36 -0.65 2.17
CA MET A 3 14.10 -0.09 2.62
C MET A 3 14.06 0.00 4.15
N THR A 4 13.66 1.16 4.68
CA THR A 4 13.53 1.41 6.12
C THR A 4 12.17 1.99 6.46
N PHE A 5 11.74 1.78 7.69
CA PHE A 5 10.47 2.33 8.17
C PHE A 5 10.51 3.86 8.28
N ASP A 6 9.39 4.50 7.95
CA ASP A 6 9.13 5.92 8.18
C ASP A 6 7.80 6.14 8.91
N LEU A 7 7.87 6.80 10.07
CA LEU A 7 6.71 7.03 10.92
C LEU A 7 5.71 8.03 10.32
N ALA A 8 6.17 9.01 9.55
CA ALA A 8 5.28 9.97 8.90
C ALA A 8 4.49 9.30 7.78
N LEU A 9 5.12 8.44 6.96
CA LEU A 9 4.40 7.61 5.99
C LEU A 9 3.35 6.72 6.65
N ALA A 10 3.66 6.09 7.79
CA ALA A 10 2.70 5.25 8.50
C ALA A 10 1.50 6.05 9.06
N ARG A 11 1.73 7.29 9.49
CA ARG A 11 0.66 8.21 9.92
C ARG A 11 -0.23 8.63 8.75
N ILE A 12 0.35 8.91 7.59
CA ILE A 12 -0.38 9.21 6.35
C ILE A 12 -1.24 8.00 5.95
N ALA A 13 -0.65 6.81 5.90
CA ALA A 13 -1.34 5.56 5.60
C ALA A 13 -2.53 5.32 6.54
N ARG A 14 -2.33 5.51 7.86
CA ARG A 14 -3.40 5.35 8.86
C ARG A 14 -4.51 6.39 8.68
N ALA A 15 -4.15 7.65 8.43
CA ALA A 15 -5.12 8.71 8.22
C ALA A 15 -6.01 8.43 7.01
N TRP A 16 -5.44 7.89 5.93
CA TRP A 16 -6.20 7.46 4.75
C TRP A 16 -7.03 6.21 5.01
N ALA A 17 -6.43 5.16 5.59
CA ALA A 17 -7.11 3.90 5.91
C ALA A 17 -8.34 4.11 6.83
N ASN A 18 -8.27 5.05 7.78
CA ASN A 18 -9.39 5.43 8.65
C ASN A 18 -10.61 6.00 7.92
N LYS A 19 -10.47 6.44 6.66
CA LYS A 19 -11.60 6.88 5.83
C LYS A 19 -12.48 5.71 5.38
N CYS A 20 -12.00 4.47 5.47
CA CYS A 20 -12.71 3.27 5.07
C CYS A 20 -13.30 3.34 3.64
N VAL A 21 -12.50 3.87 2.71
CA VAL A 21 -12.82 3.97 1.29
C VAL A 21 -11.86 3.13 0.46
N TRP A 22 -12.37 2.39 -0.53
CA TRP A 22 -11.53 1.59 -1.43
C TRP A 22 -11.11 2.40 -2.66
N LYS A 23 -10.22 3.37 -2.43
CA LYS A 23 -9.59 4.21 -3.46
C LYS A 23 -8.25 4.72 -2.97
N HIS A 24 -7.33 5.01 -3.89
CA HIS A 24 -6.05 5.60 -3.55
C HIS A 24 -6.20 7.02 -2.97
N ASN A 25 -5.27 7.39 -2.09
CA ASN A 25 -5.20 8.73 -1.54
C ASN A 25 -4.96 9.75 -2.68
N PRO A 26 -5.92 10.66 -2.96
CA PRO A 26 -5.77 11.62 -4.05
C PRO A 26 -4.68 12.66 -3.78
N ASN A 27 -4.18 12.75 -2.55
CA ASN A 27 -3.13 13.67 -2.18
C ASN A 27 -1.92 12.95 -1.56
N GLN A 28 -0.93 12.71 -2.41
CA GLN A 28 0.33 12.02 -2.12
C GLN A 28 1.48 13.00 -1.79
N MET A 29 1.18 14.25 -1.40
CA MET A 29 2.16 15.32 -1.20
C MET A 29 2.34 15.74 0.27
N TYR A 30 1.87 14.94 1.23
CA TYR A 30 1.79 15.33 2.65
C TYR A 30 2.96 14.91 3.54
N HIS A 31 4.06 14.41 2.98
CA HIS A 31 5.22 14.07 3.78
C HIS A 31 5.87 15.34 4.41
N PRO A 32 6.29 15.35 5.70
CA PRO A 32 6.92 16.54 6.29
C PRO A 32 8.25 16.92 5.61
N ASP A 33 9.04 15.93 5.19
CA ASP A 33 10.24 16.14 4.38
C ASP A 33 9.87 16.18 2.88
N HIS A 34 10.24 17.26 2.19
CA HIS A 34 9.92 17.50 0.79
C HIS A 34 10.60 16.52 -0.17
N LYS A 35 11.73 15.91 0.20
CA LYS A 35 12.42 14.92 -0.65
C LYS A 35 11.62 13.62 -0.81
N PHE A 36 10.61 13.43 0.03
CA PHE A 36 9.72 12.26 0.05
C PHE A 36 8.36 12.55 -0.57
N LYS A 37 8.26 13.62 -1.36
CA LYS A 37 7.09 13.97 -2.16
C LYS A 37 7.42 13.80 -3.65
N PRO A 38 6.53 13.20 -4.46
CA PRO A 38 5.32 12.49 -4.07
C PRO A 38 5.62 11.14 -3.39
N THR A 39 4.62 10.58 -2.71
CA THR A 39 4.66 9.23 -2.13
C THR A 39 3.89 8.22 -2.99
N GLY A 40 4.42 7.02 -3.15
CA GLY A 40 3.68 5.88 -3.69
C GLY A 40 2.66 5.30 -2.70
N GLU A 41 1.76 4.45 -3.17
CA GLU A 41 0.76 3.79 -2.32
C GLU A 41 0.35 2.41 -2.85
N ASN A 42 0.44 1.39 -1.99
CA ASN A 42 -0.22 0.10 -2.20
C ASN A 42 -1.37 -0.06 -1.21
N MET A 43 -2.48 -0.64 -1.67
CA MET A 43 -3.65 -0.96 -0.85
C MET A 43 -4.03 -2.42 -0.96
N TRP A 44 -4.40 -3.03 0.16
CA TRP A 44 -4.96 -4.37 0.21
C TRP A 44 -6.20 -4.39 1.09
N MET A 45 -7.16 -5.25 0.77
CA MET A 45 -8.33 -5.50 1.61
C MET A 45 -8.59 -6.99 1.78
N GLY A 46 -9.12 -7.36 2.93
CA GLY A 46 -9.60 -8.71 3.19
C GLY A 46 -10.61 -8.72 4.31
N SER A 47 -11.36 -9.82 4.41
CA SER A 47 -12.35 -10.00 5.47
C SER A 47 -11.70 -9.92 6.85
N ALA A 48 -12.29 -9.14 7.74
CA ALA A 48 -11.88 -9.08 9.13
C ALA A 48 -12.39 -10.32 9.88
N SER A 49 -11.59 -10.81 10.81
CA SER A 49 -11.95 -11.87 11.74
C SER A 49 -11.44 -11.52 13.14
N THR A 50 -11.70 -12.40 14.11
CA THR A 50 -11.12 -12.31 15.46
C THR A 50 -9.60 -12.53 15.46
N THR A 51 -9.05 -13.12 14.39
CA THR A 51 -7.61 -13.30 14.23
C THR A 51 -7.00 -12.03 13.64
N PRO A 52 -5.89 -11.51 14.23
CA PRO A 52 -5.15 -10.41 13.64
C PRO A 52 -4.72 -10.72 12.21
N ILE A 53 -4.65 -9.70 11.36
CA ILE A 53 -4.14 -9.87 10.00
C ILE A 53 -2.68 -10.33 10.04
N ASN A 54 -2.33 -11.35 9.25
CA ASN A 54 -0.94 -11.61 8.93
C ASN A 54 -0.51 -10.62 7.83
N ILE A 55 0.41 -9.71 8.16
CA ILE A 55 0.90 -8.68 7.21
C ILE A 55 1.64 -9.29 6.01
N GLU A 56 2.17 -10.51 6.15
CA GLU A 56 2.79 -11.24 5.04
C GLU A 56 1.78 -11.51 3.91
N ASN A 57 0.48 -11.65 4.22
CA ASN A 57 -0.54 -11.91 3.20
C ASN A 57 -0.69 -10.74 2.20
N PRO A 58 -0.89 -9.48 2.63
CA PRO A 58 -0.84 -8.32 1.74
C PRO A 58 0.45 -8.21 0.93
N ILE A 59 1.61 -8.40 1.57
CA ILE A 59 2.91 -8.25 0.92
C ILE A 59 3.12 -9.34 -0.14
N ALA A 60 2.76 -10.59 0.18
CA ALA A 60 2.80 -11.69 -0.77
C ALA A 60 1.82 -11.46 -1.93
N ALA A 61 0.63 -10.92 -1.66
CA ALA A 61 -0.34 -10.57 -2.70
C ALA A 61 0.21 -9.49 -3.65
N PHE A 62 0.82 -8.43 -3.14
CA PHE A 62 1.49 -7.41 -3.96
C PHE A 62 2.60 -8.03 -4.81
N ASN A 63 3.45 -8.86 -4.21
CA ASN A 63 4.56 -9.50 -4.91
C ASN A 63 4.09 -10.52 -5.96
N SER A 64 2.95 -11.18 -5.74
CA SER A 64 2.42 -12.20 -6.66
C SER A 64 2.07 -11.66 -8.05
N GLU A 65 1.93 -10.34 -8.19
CA GLU A 65 1.73 -9.69 -9.50
C GLU A 65 2.94 -9.81 -10.42
N VAL A 66 4.12 -10.23 -9.91
CA VAL A 66 5.28 -10.61 -10.73
C VAL A 66 4.91 -11.65 -11.79
N ASN A 67 3.95 -12.53 -11.51
CA ASN A 67 3.47 -13.54 -12.45
C ASN A 67 2.79 -12.94 -13.69
N TYR A 68 2.43 -11.65 -13.65
CA TYR A 68 1.78 -10.93 -14.74
C TYR A 68 2.68 -9.87 -15.37
N TYR A 69 3.91 -9.72 -14.87
CA TYR A 69 4.86 -8.68 -15.27
C TYR A 69 6.08 -9.28 -15.98
N THR A 70 6.31 -8.88 -17.23
CA THR A 70 7.50 -9.25 -18.00
C THR A 70 8.55 -8.16 -17.87
N PHE A 71 9.63 -8.44 -17.13
CA PHE A 71 10.66 -7.43 -16.82
C PHE A 71 11.38 -6.88 -18.05
N SER A 72 11.71 -7.72 -19.04
CA SER A 72 12.46 -7.31 -20.23
C SER A 72 11.71 -6.35 -21.15
N THR A 73 10.37 -6.44 -21.17
CA THR A 73 9.51 -5.61 -22.04
C THR A 73 8.69 -4.60 -21.25
N HIS A 74 8.79 -4.63 -19.91
CA HIS A 74 7.93 -3.88 -18.98
C HIS A 74 6.42 -4.07 -19.22
N GLN A 75 6.03 -5.17 -19.86
CA GLN A 75 4.62 -5.46 -20.15
C GLN A 75 3.92 -6.02 -18.92
N CYS A 76 2.71 -5.51 -18.66
CA CYS A 76 1.80 -6.03 -17.65
C CYS A 76 0.55 -6.59 -18.31
N THR A 77 0.20 -7.83 -18.01
CA THR A 77 -0.97 -8.51 -18.59
C THR A 77 -2.23 -8.39 -17.74
N LYS A 78 -2.09 -7.92 -16.48
CA LYS A 78 -3.20 -7.68 -15.54
C LYS A 78 -2.93 -6.44 -14.69
N VAL A 79 -2.80 -6.60 -13.37
CA VAL A 79 -2.37 -5.58 -12.42
C VAL A 79 -0.94 -5.94 -12.02
N CYS A 80 -0.04 -4.97 -12.10
CA CYS A 80 1.38 -5.13 -11.73
C CYS A 80 1.90 -3.97 -10.88
N GLY A 81 1.07 -2.94 -10.65
CA GLY A 81 1.49 -1.72 -9.98
C GLY A 81 1.95 -1.95 -8.55
N HIS A 82 1.34 -2.91 -7.84
CA HIS A 82 1.73 -3.21 -6.48
C HIS A 82 3.10 -3.89 -6.46
N TYR A 83 3.34 -4.86 -7.34
CA TYR A 83 4.66 -5.49 -7.47
C TYR A 83 5.74 -4.47 -7.83
N THR A 84 5.52 -3.66 -8.86
CA THR A 84 6.52 -2.69 -9.30
C THR A 84 6.83 -1.67 -8.21
N GLN A 85 5.85 -1.27 -7.39
CA GLN A 85 6.08 -0.42 -6.23
C GLN A 85 6.91 -1.11 -5.14
N VAL A 86 6.65 -2.40 -4.86
CA VAL A 86 7.41 -3.17 -3.85
C VAL A 86 8.88 -3.27 -4.22
N VAL A 87 9.20 -3.46 -5.50
CA VAL A 87 10.58 -3.59 -6.00
C VAL A 87 11.15 -2.29 -6.58
N TRP A 88 10.51 -1.14 -6.30
CA TRP A 88 10.92 0.14 -6.87
C TRP A 88 12.26 0.61 -6.27
N ALA A 89 13.30 0.64 -7.09
CA ALA A 89 14.67 0.81 -6.63
C ALA A 89 14.93 2.14 -5.90
N THR A 90 14.19 3.20 -6.25
CA THR A 90 14.33 4.52 -5.62
C THR A 90 13.51 4.65 -4.34
N SER A 91 12.50 3.82 -4.11
CA SER A 91 11.71 3.84 -2.87
C SER A 91 12.48 3.14 -1.74
N TYR A 92 12.97 3.93 -0.78
CA TYR A 92 13.74 3.40 0.36
C TYR A 92 13.10 3.68 1.72
N LYS A 93 11.95 4.35 1.75
CA LYS A 93 11.11 4.54 2.93
C LYS A 93 9.75 3.88 2.73
N VAL A 94 9.24 3.24 3.77
CA VAL A 94 7.89 2.68 3.79
C VAL A 94 7.22 2.92 5.14
N GLY A 95 5.92 3.20 5.12
CA GLY A 95 5.10 3.22 6.32
C GLY A 95 3.71 2.68 6.02
N CYS A 96 3.24 1.76 6.84
CA CYS A 96 1.97 1.07 6.63
C CYS A 96 1.02 1.23 7.81
N ALA A 97 -0.27 1.03 7.54
CA ALA A 97 -1.31 0.94 8.54
C ALA A 97 -2.33 -0.13 8.19
N VAL A 98 -2.83 -0.80 9.24
CA VAL A 98 -3.98 -1.70 9.17
C VAL A 98 -5.13 -1.05 9.91
N VAL A 99 -6.30 -0.98 9.29
CA VAL A 99 -7.53 -0.44 9.89
C VAL A 99 -8.68 -1.40 9.66
N TYR A 100 -9.42 -1.69 10.72
CA TYR A 100 -10.70 -2.38 10.63
C TYR A 100 -11.80 -1.39 10.24
N CYS A 101 -12.54 -1.72 9.19
CA CYS A 101 -13.66 -0.97 8.68
C CYS A 101 -14.93 -1.79 8.81
N ARG A 102 -15.83 -1.36 9.72
CA ARG A 102 -17.15 -1.97 9.88
C ARG A 102 -17.96 -1.88 8.58
N TYR A 103 -17.83 -0.77 7.87
CA TYR A 103 -18.38 -0.53 6.55
C TYR A 103 -17.29 0.08 5.66
N MET A 104 -17.05 -0.52 4.50
CA MET A 104 -16.14 -0.03 3.49
C MET A 104 -16.94 0.41 2.27
N ASP A 105 -16.81 1.68 1.91
CA ASP A 105 -17.53 2.29 0.81
C ASP A 105 -17.27 1.53 -0.51
N GLY A 106 -18.34 1.17 -1.20
CA GLY A 106 -18.29 0.43 -2.46
C GLY A 106 -17.82 -1.04 -2.39
N LYS A 107 -17.66 -1.62 -1.19
CA LYS A 107 -17.16 -3.01 -1.05
C LYS A 107 -17.99 -3.91 -0.15
N GLY A 108 -18.17 -3.57 1.13
CA GLY A 108 -18.78 -4.49 2.08
C GLY A 108 -18.62 -4.11 3.54
N LYS A 109 -18.91 -5.06 4.43
CA LYS A 109 -18.82 -4.89 5.88
C LYS A 109 -17.71 -5.75 6.46
N ASN A 110 -17.21 -5.37 7.64
CA ASN A 110 -16.20 -6.13 8.39
C ASN A 110 -14.95 -6.42 7.55
N THR A 111 -14.28 -5.37 7.08
CA THR A 111 -13.10 -5.46 6.22
C THR A 111 -11.88 -4.91 6.94
N ASN A 112 -10.76 -5.60 6.88
CA ASN A 112 -9.45 -5.02 7.18
C ASN A 112 -8.87 -4.40 5.91
N VAL A 113 -8.51 -3.12 5.98
CA VAL A 113 -7.75 -2.44 4.92
C VAL A 113 -6.32 -2.24 5.37
N VAL A 114 -5.39 -2.53 4.48
CA VAL A 114 -3.96 -2.26 4.62
C VAL A 114 -3.59 -1.19 3.61
N VAL A 115 -2.96 -0.12 4.08
CA VAL A 115 -2.39 0.93 3.24
C VAL A 115 -0.91 1.01 3.56
N CYS A 116 -0.06 1.01 2.54
CA CYS A 116 1.37 1.23 2.65
C CYS A 116 1.78 2.38 1.74
N ASN A 117 2.38 3.42 2.30
CA ASN A 117 2.98 4.50 1.52
C ASN A 117 4.49 4.31 1.40
N TYR A 118 5.02 4.63 0.22
CA TYR A 118 6.43 4.47 -0.14
C TYR A 118 7.03 5.83 -0.52
N ALA A 119 8.29 6.07 -0.18
CA ALA A 119 8.96 7.30 -0.58
C ALA A 119 10.46 7.12 -0.86
N PRO A 120 11.02 7.88 -1.81
CA PRO A 120 10.30 8.55 -2.92
C PRO A 120 9.43 7.58 -3.73
N ALA A 121 8.42 8.09 -4.41
CA ALA A 121 7.62 7.31 -5.37
C ALA A 121 8.45 6.90 -6.60
#